data_AF-A0A518FHI3-F1
#
_entry.id   AF-A0A518FHI3-F1
#
_cell.length_a   1.000
_cell.length_b   1.000
_cell.length_c   1.000
_cell.angle_alpha   90.00
_cell.angle_beta   90.00
_cell.angle_gamma   90.00
#
_symmetry.space_group_name_H-M   'P 1'
#
loop_
_entity.id
_entity.type
_entity.pdbx_description
1 polymer ?
#
loop_
_entity_poly.entity_id
_entity_poly.type
_entity_poly.pdbx_seq_one_letter_code
_entity_poly.pdbx_strand_id
1 'polypeptide(L)'
;MTHSFHQEHVEFAQHVRTTCHRLNNFLTILQCQHEHLAGLPSSQLEPELAVALQDLEPLVDTAANDVLELSKQCRDFLEGVKHPGTS
;
A
#
# COMPACT_ATOMS: atom_id res chain seq x y z
N MET A 1 -20.43 20.00 -17.86
CA MET A 1 -20.30 19.20 -16.62
C MET A 1 -19.51 17.91 -16.81
N THR A 2 -19.29 17.42 -18.04
CA THR A 2 -18.50 16.21 -18.35
C THR A 2 -16.99 16.32 -18.08
N HIS A 3 -16.42 17.53 -18.07
CA HIS A 3 -14.99 17.74 -17.80
C HIS A 3 -14.58 17.45 -16.35
N SER A 4 -15.46 17.69 -15.36
CA SER A 4 -15.17 17.43 -13.94
C SER A 4 -15.10 15.93 -13.65
N PHE A 5 -16.05 15.18 -14.19
CA PHE A 5 -16.14 13.73 -14.01
C PHE A 5 -14.91 13.01 -14.59
N HIS A 6 -14.43 13.44 -15.76
CA HIS A 6 -13.25 12.83 -16.37
C HIS A 6 -11.96 13.11 -15.56
N GLN A 7 -11.87 14.30 -14.95
CA GLN A 7 -10.73 14.67 -14.12
C GLN A 7 -10.68 13.86 -12.83
N GLU A 8 -11.81 13.69 -12.14
CA GLU A 8 -11.91 12.87 -10.90
C GLU A 8 -11.52 11.41 -11.15
N HIS A 9 -11.90 10.84 -12.29
CA HIS A 9 -11.50 9.48 -12.67
C HIS A 9 -9.99 9.35 -12.93
N VAL A 10 -9.37 10.36 -13.55
CA VAL A 10 -7.93 10.38 -13.80
C VAL A 10 -7.15 10.54 -12.49
N GLU A 11 -7.61 11.43 -11.61
CA GLU A 11 -7.03 11.63 -10.27
C GLU A 11 -7.11 10.36 -9.43
N PHE A 12 -8.27 9.68 -9.43
CA PHE A 12 -8.45 8.39 -8.77
C PHE A 12 -7.51 7.32 -9.33
N ALA A 13 -7.43 7.16 -10.66
CA ALA A 13 -6.53 6.20 -11.29
C ALA A 13 -5.05 6.47 -10.97
N GLN A 14 -4.65 7.75 -10.90
CA GLN A 14 -3.31 8.15 -10.49
C GLN A 14 -3.05 7.85 -9.01
N HIS A 15 -4.04 8.05 -8.14
CA HIS A 15 -3.96 7.69 -6.73
C HIS A 15 -3.76 6.18 -6.56
N VAL A 16 -4.61 5.36 -7.19
CA VAL A 16 -4.48 3.88 -7.20
C VAL A 16 -3.08 3.46 -7.62
N ARG A 17 -2.58 3.99 -8.75
CA ARG A 17 -1.24 3.67 -9.26
C ARG A 17 -0.15 4.01 -8.24
N THR A 18 -0.24 5.18 -7.62
CA THR A 18 0.77 5.66 -6.67
C THR A 18 0.78 4.80 -5.41
N THR A 19 -0.39 4.46 -4.87
CA THR A 19 -0.52 3.61 -3.69
C THR A 19 -0.05 2.19 -3.97
N CYS A 20 -0.41 1.59 -5.11
CA CYS A 20 0.12 0.28 -5.51
C CYS A 20 1.64 0.28 -5.66
N HIS A 21 2.24 1.37 -6.17
CA HIS A 21 3.69 1.49 -6.25
C HIS A 21 4.35 1.52 -4.86
N ARG A 22 3.77 2.26 -3.90
CA ARG A 22 4.25 2.26 -2.50
C ARG A 22 4.19 0.87 -1.87
N LEU A 23 3.08 0.16 -2.07
CA LEU A 23 2.92 -1.22 -1.57
C LEU A 23 3.95 -2.18 -2.18
N ASN A 24 4.24 -2.06 -3.48
CA ASN A 24 5.31 -2.85 -4.11
C ASN A 24 6.70 -2.54 -3.53
N ASN A 25 6.99 -1.28 -3.23
CA ASN A 25 8.24 -0.90 -2.58
C ASN A 25 8.32 -1.52 -1.17
N PHE A 26 7.22 -1.51 -0.42
CA PHE A 26 7.14 -2.18 0.88
C PHE A 26 7.40 -3.70 0.78
N LEU A 27 6.79 -4.38 -0.19
CA LEU A 27 7.05 -5.81 -0.43
C LEU A 27 8.53 -6.08 -0.77
N THR A 28 9.15 -5.18 -1.53
CA THR A 28 10.59 -5.27 -1.86
C THR A 28 11.45 -5.13 -0.61
N ILE A 29 11.11 -4.21 0.30
CA ILE A 29 11.80 -4.06 1.59
C ILE A 29 11.69 -5.34 2.42
N LEU A 30 10.48 -5.91 2.54
CA LEU A 30 10.27 -7.18 3.26
C LEU A 30 11.12 -8.31 2.67
N GLN A 31 11.18 -8.40 1.35
CA GLN A 31 11.98 -9.42 0.69
C GLN A 31 13.48 -9.23 0.96
N CYS A 32 13.99 -7.99 0.87
CA CYS A 32 15.38 -7.69 1.20
C CYS A 32 15.72 -8.04 2.65
N GLN A 33 14.85 -7.70 3.60
CA GLN A 33 15.04 -8.04 5.03
C GLN A 33 15.05 -9.55 5.24
N HIS A 34 14.13 -10.28 4.60
CA HIS A 34 14.08 -11.73 4.68
C HIS A 34 15.35 -12.39 4.10
N GLU A 35 15.80 -11.95 2.92
CA GLU A 35 17.03 -12.45 2.29
C GLU A 35 18.27 -12.14 3.13
N HIS A 36 18.35 -10.95 3.71
CA HIS A 36 19.43 -10.57 4.61
C HIS A 36 19.48 -11.49 5.84
N LEU A 37 18.37 -11.63 6.56
CA LEU A 37 18.27 -12.44 7.77
C LEU A 37 18.54 -13.93 7.48
N ALA A 38 18.09 -14.44 6.33
CA ALA A 38 18.34 -15.83 5.92
C ALA A 38 19.83 -16.13 5.68
N GLY A 39 20.64 -15.12 5.36
CA GLY A 39 22.08 -15.25 5.16
C GLY A 39 22.92 -15.19 6.45
N LEU A 40 22.31 -14.86 7.59
CA LEU A 40 23.04 -14.65 8.83
C LEU A 40 23.38 -15.96 9.57
N PRO A 41 24.53 -16.03 10.25
CA PRO A 41 24.79 -17.08 11.23
C PRO A 41 23.77 -17.01 12.38
N SER A 42 23.38 -18.17 12.93
CA SER A 42 22.37 -18.24 14.00
C SER A 42 22.69 -17.38 15.23
N SER A 43 23.97 -17.11 15.52
CA SER A 43 24.39 -16.25 16.64
C SER A 43 24.12 -14.76 16.42
N GLN A 44 23.86 -14.34 15.18
CA GLN A 44 23.57 -12.96 14.79
C GLN A 44 22.11 -12.76 14.41
N LEU A 45 21.34 -13.85 14.20
CA LEU A 45 19.96 -13.77 13.74
C LEU A 45 19.05 -13.06 14.75
N GLU A 46 19.12 -13.40 16.03
CA GLU A 46 18.26 -12.82 17.08
C GLU A 46 18.39 -11.30 17.22
N PRO A 47 19.60 -10.71 17.37
CA PRO A 47 19.73 -9.26 17.46
C PRO A 47 19.34 -8.54 16.17
N GLU A 48 19.68 -9.07 15.00
CA GLU A 48 19.34 -8.45 13.71
C GLU A 48 17.83 -8.54 13.42
N LEU A 49 17.18 -9.65 13.81
CA LEU A 49 15.72 -9.79 13.70
C LEU A 49 15.00 -8.75 14.56
N ALA A 50 15.49 -8.48 15.78
CA ALA A 50 14.88 -7.47 16.64
C ALA A 50 14.93 -6.07 16.02
N VAL A 51 16.07 -5.72 15.40
CA VAL A 51 16.23 -4.44 14.67
C VAL A 51 15.31 -4.40 13.45
N ALA A 52 15.32 -5.45 12.62
CA ALA A 52 14.47 -5.52 11.44
C ALA A 52 12.97 -5.38 11.78
N LEU A 53 12.50 -6.01 12.86
CA LEU A 53 11.12 -5.89 13.31
C LEU A 53 10.78 -4.46 13.75
N GLN A 54 11.69 -3.78 14.45
CA GLN A 54 11.51 -2.39 14.87
C GLN A 54 11.42 -1.45 13.67
N ASP A 55 12.24 -1.66 12.64
CA ASP A 55 12.22 -0.86 11.41
C ASP A 55 10.97 -1.14 10.55
N LEU A 56 10.47 -2.38 10.57
CA LEU A 56 9.32 -2.80 9.78
C LEU A 56 7.98 -2.39 10.38
N GLU A 57 7.86 -2.28 11.71
CA GLU A 57 6.62 -1.91 12.41
C GLU A 57 5.91 -0.68 11.79
N PRO A 58 6.54 0.50 11.66
CA PRO A 58 5.87 1.66 11.07
C PRO A 58 5.54 1.49 9.58
N LEU A 59 6.31 0.66 8.85
CA LEU A 59 6.07 0.38 7.44
C LEU A 59 4.86 -0.53 7.25
N VAL A 60 4.70 -1.53 8.12
CA VAL A 60 3.52 -2.42 8.15
C VAL A 60 2.26 -1.61 8.43
N ASP A 61 2.29 -0.72 9.43
CA ASP A 61 1.15 0.13 9.75
C ASP A 61 0.78 1.05 8.59
N THR A 62 1.78 1.66 7.95
CA THR A 62 1.57 2.50 6.77
C THR A 62 0.95 1.70 5.63
N ALA A 63 1.49 0.53 5.31
CA ALA A 63 0.98 -0.33 4.24
C ALA A 63 -0.44 -0.83 4.52
N ALA A 64 -0.76 -1.18 5.77
CA ALA A 64 -2.10 -1.59 6.18
C ALA A 64 -3.11 -0.46 6.01
N ASN A 65 -2.74 0.76 6.39
CA ASN A 65 -3.58 1.95 6.21
C ASN A 65 -3.77 2.30 4.73
N ASP A 66 -2.70 2.27 3.92
CA ASP A 66 -2.74 2.49 2.47
C ASP A 66 -3.71 1.50 1.80
N VAL A 67 -3.66 0.21 2.17
CA VAL A 67 -4.58 -0.81 1.65
C VAL A 67 -6.02 -0.55 2.10
N LEU A 68 -6.24 -0.21 3.37
CA LEU A 68 -7.57 0.06 3.90
C LEU A 68 -8.22 1.27 3.21
N GLU A 69 -7.47 2.36 3.07
CA GLU A 69 -7.93 3.58 2.43
C GLU A 69 -8.23 3.35 0.96
N LEU A 70 -7.29 2.75 0.22
CA LEU A 70 -7.48 2.44 -1.19
C LEU A 70 -8.68 1.50 -1.40
N SER A 71 -8.85 0.50 -0.53
CA SER A 71 -10.00 -0.41 -0.58
C SER A 71 -11.31 0.32 -0.37
N LYS A 72 -11.35 1.32 0.54
CA LYS A 72 -12.53 2.15 0.75
C LYS A 72 -12.82 3.02 -0.47
N GLN A 73 -11.83 3.74 -0.99
CA GLN A 73 -12.00 4.59 -2.16
C GLN A 73 -12.43 3.80 -3.40
N CYS A 74 -11.88 2.60 -3.61
CA CYS A 74 -12.31 1.69 -4.67
C CYS A 74 -13.79 1.30 -4.53
N ARG A 75 -14.27 0.99 -3.32
CA ARG A 75 -15.70 0.70 -3.10
C ARG A 75 -16.56 1.91 -3.38
N ASP A 76 -16.22 3.06 -2.80
CA ASP A 76 -16.97 4.31 -2.94
C ASP A 76 -17.07 4.71 -4.44
N PHE A 77 -15.97 4.57 -5.19
CA PHE A 77 -15.93 4.81 -6.63
C PHE A 77 -16.83 3.83 -7.41
N LEU A 78 -16.75 2.53 -7.11
CA LEU A 78 -17.58 1.51 -7.78
C LEU A 78 -19.08 1.66 -7.46
N GLU A 79 -19.43 2.10 -6.25
CA GLU A 79 -20.80 2.39 -5.84
C GLU A 79 -21.33 3.67 -6.51
N GLY A 80 -20.51 4.72 -6.60
CA GLY A 80 -20.83 5.95 -7.34
C GLY A 80 -21.06 5.71 -8.83
N VAL A 81 -20.30 4.80 -9.45
CA VAL A 81 -20.49 4.38 -10.84
C VAL A 81 -21.77 3.56 -11.05
N LYS A 82 -22.26 2.83 -10.03
CA LYS A 82 -23.51 2.05 -10.10
C LYS A 82 -24.78 2.91 -9.96
N HIS A 83 -24.69 4.12 -9.40
CA HIS A 83 -25.81 5.04 -9.23
C HIS A 83 -25.58 6.40 -9.92
N PRO A 84 -25.42 6.46 -11.26
CA PRO A 84 -25.07 7.70 -11.95
C PRO A 84 -26.24 8.71 -12.08
N GLY A 85 -27.31 8.62 -11.28
CA GLY A 85 -28.52 9.41 -11.52
C GLY A 85 -29.62 9.35 -10.45
N THR A 86 -29.29 9.51 -9.18
CA THR A 86 -30.28 9.92 -8.16
C THR A 86 -29.90 11.30 -7.63
N SER A 87 -30.16 12.34 -8.42
CA SER A 87 -30.22 13.74 -8.01
C SER A 87 -31.31 14.42 -8.83
#